data_AF-A0A1M3NB27-F1
#
_entry.id   AF-A0A1M3NB27-F1
#
_cell.length_a   1.000
_cell.length_b   1.000
_cell.length_c   1.000
_cell.angle_alpha   90.00
_cell.angle_beta   90.00
_cell.angle_gamma   90.00
#
_symmetry.space_group_name_H-M   'P 1'
#
loop_
_entity.id
_entity.type
_entity.pdbx_description
1 polymer ?
#
loop_
_entity_poly.entity_id
_entity_poly.type
_entity_poly.pdbx_seq_one_letter_code
_entity_poly.pdbx_strand_id
1 'polypeptide(L)'
;MGCDGNEPLVRGETIVVIDTDLPVPDVVTGARVDVYAEDGTWLATRDVVAGDPSNWPISFGIAAGERPVRRLVRVRVFPWHRMRDYTGAARIPAVVAPDPREPPSNLDAMCGDLQELVLGREATLRYGRTVFTSPRDGSTCQAKGTTLAALSGAGGLRVTIVESGSYRFEVTRTVPDRHPVALLLRRDCADPESELACAVDTGATLDAVQLEPGTYTLIATSNIPQEAEVRVLGTRGGKSSQVGEPSEPVPAREPTLPWPRLVSSTRDETPSSEPREELTAEVLGWVDVVPGRVQNALVVAGGACIEKPAALRAKDERRLDLETALACNGGNIAPPPVLDSRPGGAPSLAGRFSTPSPCAPTRPDRVCVGGGMFVMGSDLFRGTGFASSAPERIVRIETFYVDRDEVSVAEYRAQRAAGWTPKGYLGVHDGALGEDPAAPSTYCTISKLPMGREDYPLNCASWELARDYCQFRGGDLPTEAMWEYMAKKAGRSRATLYPWGDDDPTCARAVHDRAVSQLSSGSCGAPGSDAPVPRSASEQDVTPLGIRGLGGSLGEWCRDTFASYDAACWRTAPLDEPVCDRAFSPLRSVRGGDWVSSYYLLASALRDAVPPVLRAPTVGFRCVYPGP
;
A
#
# COMPACT_ATOMS: atom_id res chain seq x y z
N MET A 1 -30.83 -19.70 8.15
CA MET A 1 -32.09 -20.08 7.48
C MET A 1 -31.84 -19.99 5.98
N GLY A 2 -31.96 -21.00 5.13
CA GLY A 2 -32.17 -22.43 5.27
C GLY A 2 -31.86 -23.05 3.89
N CYS A 3 -31.04 -24.10 3.85
CA CYS A 3 -30.80 -24.92 2.65
C CYS A 3 -31.72 -26.15 2.64
N ASP A 4 -32.89 -26.05 3.27
CA ASP A 4 -33.90 -27.11 3.33
C ASP A 4 -35.13 -26.64 2.53
N GLY A 5 -35.36 -27.31 1.41
CA GLY A 5 -36.19 -26.86 0.29
C GLY A 5 -37.71 -26.89 0.49
N ASN A 6 -38.23 -26.42 1.62
CA ASN A 6 -39.68 -26.33 1.84
C ASN A 6 -40.20 -25.01 2.44
N GLU A 7 -39.36 -23.99 2.60
CA GLU A 7 -39.78 -22.62 2.90
C GLU A 7 -39.42 -21.67 1.75
N PRO A 8 -40.26 -20.68 1.40
CA PRO A 8 -39.92 -19.70 0.38
C PRO A 8 -38.64 -18.98 0.78
N LEU A 9 -37.64 -18.99 -0.11
CA LEU A 9 -36.37 -18.30 0.10
C LEU A 9 -36.64 -16.83 0.41
N VAL A 10 -36.47 -16.45 1.67
CA VAL A 10 -36.48 -15.04 2.09
C VAL A 10 -35.27 -14.39 1.44
N ARG A 11 -35.50 -13.65 0.35
CA ARG A 11 -34.43 -12.92 -0.35
C ARG A 11 -33.94 -11.79 0.55
N GLY A 12 -32.62 -11.60 0.63
CA GLY A 12 -32.06 -10.43 1.30
C GLY A 12 -32.58 -9.15 0.64
N GLU A 13 -33.22 -8.30 1.43
CA GLU A 13 -33.80 -7.04 0.98
C GLU A 13 -32.76 -5.91 1.07
N THR A 14 -31.79 -6.03 1.97
CA THR A 14 -30.56 -5.22 1.90
C THR A 14 -29.35 -6.13 1.88
N ILE A 15 -28.57 -6.06 0.80
CA ILE A 15 -27.29 -6.76 0.64
C ILE A 15 -26.19 -5.84 1.16
N VAL A 16 -25.55 -6.26 2.24
CA VAL A 16 -24.39 -5.56 2.79
C VAL A 16 -23.13 -6.19 2.21
N VAL A 17 -22.33 -5.36 1.53
CA VAL A 17 -21.05 -5.73 0.93
C VAL A 17 -19.94 -5.23 1.88
N ILE A 18 -19.05 -6.12 2.30
CA ILE A 18 -17.93 -5.80 3.17
C ILE A 18 -16.63 -5.92 2.38
N ASP A 19 -15.86 -4.85 2.38
CA ASP A 19 -14.54 -4.76 1.76
C ASP A 19 -13.50 -4.28 2.77
N THR A 20 -12.22 -4.44 2.45
CA THR A 20 -11.09 -4.05 3.31
C THR A 20 -9.93 -3.51 2.47
N ASP A 21 -9.21 -2.51 2.99
CA ASP A 21 -7.93 -2.05 2.43
C ASP A 21 -6.71 -2.73 3.09
N LEU A 22 -6.97 -3.58 4.09
CA LEU A 22 -5.95 -4.34 4.81
C LEU A 22 -5.52 -5.57 4.00
N PRO A 23 -4.23 -5.95 4.05
CA PRO A 23 -3.73 -7.15 3.36
C PRO A 23 -4.49 -8.42 3.76
N VAL A 24 -4.98 -9.17 2.78
CA VAL A 24 -5.52 -10.52 2.93
C VAL A 24 -4.52 -11.48 2.28
N PRO A 25 -4.17 -12.64 2.88
CA PRO A 25 -4.50 -13.09 4.24
C PRO A 25 -3.66 -12.44 5.35
N ASP A 26 -2.62 -11.67 5.03
CA ASP A 26 -1.55 -11.36 6.00
C ASP A 26 -2.04 -10.63 7.25
N VAL A 27 -3.05 -9.77 7.11
CA VAL A 27 -3.64 -8.97 8.19
C VAL A 27 -5.09 -9.36 8.46
N VAL A 28 -5.86 -9.69 7.42
CA VAL A 28 -7.28 -10.06 7.52
C VAL A 28 -7.49 -11.43 6.88
N THR A 29 -8.18 -12.34 7.57
CA THR A 29 -8.59 -13.66 7.01
C THR A 29 -10.07 -13.97 7.22
N GLY A 30 -10.84 -13.05 7.80
CA GLY A 30 -12.27 -13.19 7.95
C GLY A 30 -12.92 -11.95 8.52
N ALA A 31 -14.24 -12.01 8.62
CA ALA A 31 -15.07 -10.99 9.24
C ALA A 31 -16.10 -11.60 10.18
N ARG A 32 -16.44 -10.85 11.24
CA ARG A 32 -17.62 -11.08 12.07
C ARG A 32 -18.60 -9.94 11.85
N VAL A 33 -19.86 -10.29 11.69
CA VAL A 33 -20.97 -9.38 11.44
C VAL A 33 -22.00 -9.55 12.55
N ASP A 34 -22.29 -8.49 13.29
CA ASP A 34 -23.41 -8.45 14.24
C ASP A 34 -24.50 -7.51 13.73
N VAL A 35 -25.76 -7.92 13.89
CA VAL A 35 -26.93 -7.16 13.50
C VAL A 35 -27.79 -6.90 14.72
N TYR A 36 -28.20 -5.65 14.92
CA TYR A 36 -29.05 -5.20 16.02
C TYR A 36 -30.31 -4.52 15.50
N ALA A 37 -31.38 -4.59 16.28
CA ALA A 37 -32.59 -3.81 16.12
C ALA A 37 -32.36 -2.34 16.52
N GLU A 38 -33.31 -1.48 16.15
CA GLU A 38 -33.25 -0.05 16.41
C GLU A 38 -33.29 0.30 17.91
N ASP A 39 -33.88 -0.56 18.76
CA ASP A 39 -33.88 -0.39 20.22
C ASP A 39 -32.60 -0.94 20.89
N GLY A 40 -31.59 -1.31 20.10
CA GLY A 40 -30.34 -1.90 20.57
C GLY A 40 -30.41 -3.39 20.85
N THR A 41 -31.56 -4.04 20.63
CA THR A 41 -31.68 -5.50 20.80
C THR A 41 -30.79 -6.22 19.80
N TRP A 42 -29.91 -7.10 20.26
CA TRP A 42 -29.12 -7.92 19.36
C TRP A 42 -30.00 -8.95 18.63
N LEU A 43 -29.77 -9.15 17.33
CA LEU A 43 -30.59 -10.03 16.48
C LEU A 43 -29.83 -11.24 15.94
N ALA A 44 -28.60 -11.04 15.46
CA ALA A 44 -27.83 -12.12 14.84
C ALA A 44 -26.33 -11.80 14.79
N THR A 45 -25.50 -12.84 14.78
CA THR A 45 -24.07 -12.76 14.50
C THR A 45 -23.72 -13.79 13.44
N ARG A 46 -22.79 -13.42 12.55
CA ARG A 46 -22.31 -14.29 11.48
C ARG A 46 -20.82 -14.11 11.31
N ASP A 47 -20.15 -15.25 11.31
CA ASP A 47 -18.74 -15.33 11.00
C ASP A 47 -18.55 -15.75 9.54
N VAL A 48 -17.63 -15.08 8.87
CA VAL A 48 -17.25 -15.34 7.49
C VAL A 48 -15.74 -15.49 7.43
N VAL A 49 -15.28 -16.70 7.18
CA VAL A 49 -13.86 -16.96 6.92
C VAL A 49 -13.60 -16.70 5.44
N ALA A 50 -12.72 -15.75 5.15
CA ALA A 50 -12.36 -15.32 3.81
C ALA A 50 -10.84 -15.09 3.76
N GLY A 51 -10.08 -16.16 3.94
CA GLY A 51 -8.61 -16.11 3.95
C GLY A 51 -7.98 -15.97 2.57
N ASP A 52 -8.76 -16.14 1.50
CA ASP A 52 -8.30 -15.90 0.13
C ASP A 52 -8.71 -14.49 -0.30
N PRO A 53 -7.78 -13.66 -0.83
CA PRO A 53 -8.10 -12.33 -1.36
C PRO A 53 -9.25 -12.33 -2.38
N SER A 54 -9.40 -13.40 -3.17
CA SER A 54 -10.47 -13.55 -4.16
C SER A 54 -11.87 -13.68 -3.57
N ASN A 55 -11.99 -14.01 -2.28
CA ASN A 55 -13.27 -14.04 -1.57
C ASN A 55 -13.76 -12.66 -1.15
N TRP A 56 -12.97 -11.60 -1.36
CA TRP A 56 -13.33 -10.22 -1.03
C TRP A 56 -13.72 -9.42 -2.29
N PRO A 57 -14.73 -8.53 -2.21
CA PRO A 57 -15.54 -8.25 -1.04
C PRO A 57 -16.51 -9.39 -0.71
N ILE A 58 -16.72 -9.66 0.58
CA ILE A 58 -17.74 -10.61 1.04
C ILE A 58 -19.10 -9.90 1.11
N SER A 59 -20.20 -10.64 1.06
CA SER A 59 -21.53 -10.03 1.21
C SER A 59 -22.50 -10.90 2.00
N PHE A 60 -23.47 -10.27 2.63
CA PHE A 60 -24.57 -10.94 3.32
C PHE A 60 -25.89 -10.17 3.15
N GLY A 61 -27.01 -10.89 3.19
CA GLY A 61 -28.34 -10.30 3.09
C GLY A 61 -28.98 -10.09 4.45
N ILE A 62 -29.66 -8.96 4.62
CA ILE A 62 -30.59 -8.67 5.72
C ILE A 62 -31.99 -8.62 5.12
N ALA A 63 -32.93 -9.32 5.72
CA ALA A 63 -34.34 -9.30 5.33
C ALA A 63 -35.19 -8.62 6.41
N ALA A 64 -36.18 -7.83 6.00
CA ALA A 64 -37.24 -7.37 6.88
C ALA A 64 -38.40 -8.39 6.87
N GLY A 65 -39.26 -8.28 7.88
CA GLY A 65 -40.57 -8.93 7.85
C GLY A 65 -41.54 -8.15 6.97
N GLU A 66 -42.76 -7.94 7.44
CA GLU A 66 -43.81 -7.25 6.67
C GLU A 66 -43.68 -5.71 6.63
N ARG A 67 -42.76 -5.12 7.41
CA ARG A 67 -42.63 -3.66 7.55
C ARG A 67 -41.18 -3.19 7.38
N PRO A 68 -40.94 -1.98 6.85
CA PRO A 68 -39.62 -1.36 6.82
C PRO A 68 -39.02 -1.31 8.21
N VAL A 69 -37.73 -1.62 8.30
CA VAL A 69 -37.01 -1.62 9.56
C VAL A 69 -35.60 -1.07 9.39
N ARG A 70 -35.10 -0.43 10.44
CA ARG A 70 -33.71 -0.01 10.53
C ARG A 70 -32.91 -1.02 11.35
N ARG A 71 -31.69 -1.30 10.92
CA ARG A 71 -30.79 -2.27 11.56
C ARG A 71 -29.43 -1.65 11.76
N LEU A 72 -28.87 -1.80 12.95
CA LEU A 72 -27.47 -1.45 13.18
C LEU A 72 -26.62 -2.65 12.79
N VAL A 73 -25.62 -2.44 11.96
CA VAL A 73 -24.68 -3.45 11.53
C VAL A 73 -23.30 -3.11 12.09
N ARG A 74 -22.70 -4.07 12.80
CA ARG A 74 -21.32 -4.02 13.28
C ARG A 74 -20.50 -5.02 12.49
N VAL A 75 -19.46 -4.57 11.83
CA VAL A 75 -18.55 -5.39 11.03
C VAL A 75 -17.16 -5.31 11.64
N ARG A 76 -16.54 -6.46 11.86
CA ARG A 76 -15.19 -6.60 12.39
C ARG A 76 -14.38 -7.46 11.45
N VAL A 77 -13.32 -6.93 10.85
CA VAL A 77 -12.38 -7.70 10.02
C VAL A 77 -11.10 -7.95 10.80
N PHE A 78 -10.63 -9.20 10.80
CA PHE A 78 -9.53 -9.62 11.67
C PHE A 78 -8.84 -10.89 11.13
N PRO A 79 -7.64 -11.23 11.62
CA PRO A 79 -7.03 -12.51 11.35
C PRO A 79 -7.76 -13.62 12.15
N TRP A 80 -8.49 -14.50 11.45
CA TRP A 80 -9.37 -15.54 12.00
C TRP A 80 -8.70 -16.44 13.04
N HIS A 81 -7.40 -16.69 12.92
CA HIS A 81 -6.62 -17.48 13.86
C HIS A 81 -6.25 -16.73 15.17
N ARG A 82 -6.70 -15.48 15.34
CA ARG A 82 -6.44 -14.62 16.51
C ARG A 82 -7.74 -14.31 17.26
N MET A 83 -8.49 -15.36 17.57
CA MET A 83 -9.64 -15.31 18.47
C MET A 83 -9.18 -15.55 19.92
N ARG A 84 -9.87 -14.94 20.89
CA ARG A 84 -9.72 -15.21 22.33
C ARG A 84 -11.03 -15.76 22.87
N ASP A 85 -10.97 -16.51 23.96
CA ASP A 85 -12.18 -16.95 24.67
C ASP A 85 -13.02 -15.74 25.06
N TYR A 86 -14.33 -15.86 24.88
CA TYR A 86 -15.29 -14.84 25.24
C TYR A 86 -15.41 -14.80 26.77
N THR A 87 -14.63 -13.92 27.39
CA THR A 87 -14.62 -13.73 28.85
C THR A 87 -15.65 -12.70 29.33
N GLY A 88 -16.51 -12.19 28.44
CA GLY A 88 -17.58 -11.25 28.79
C GLY A 88 -17.05 -9.93 29.37
N ALA A 89 -16.08 -9.28 28.72
CA ALA A 89 -15.58 -7.98 29.13
C ALA A 89 -15.83 -6.94 28.04
N ALA A 90 -16.52 -5.83 28.34
CA ALA A 90 -15.97 -4.56 27.92
C ALA A 90 -15.07 -4.04 29.02
N ARG A 91 -14.00 -3.40 28.57
CA ARG A 91 -13.14 -2.59 29.41
C ARG A 91 -14.00 -1.62 30.23
N ILE A 92 -13.96 -1.81 31.54
CA ILE A 92 -13.80 -0.68 32.47
C ILE A 92 -12.67 0.17 31.87
N PRO A 93 -12.87 1.48 31.61
CA PRO A 93 -11.79 2.29 31.09
C PRO A 93 -10.63 2.14 32.07
N ALA A 94 -9.51 1.61 31.57
CA ALA A 94 -8.26 1.72 32.31
C ALA A 94 -8.12 3.20 32.61
N VAL A 95 -8.06 3.52 33.89
CA VAL A 95 -7.74 4.83 34.43
C VAL A 95 -6.75 5.48 33.47
N VAL A 96 -7.16 6.61 32.88
CA VAL A 96 -6.31 7.47 32.07
C VAL A 96 -5.04 7.69 32.88
N ALA A 97 -3.97 6.99 32.52
CA ALA A 97 -2.64 7.45 32.88
C ALA A 97 -2.44 8.77 32.11
N PRO A 98 -2.07 9.86 32.78
CA PRO A 98 -2.00 11.16 32.14
C PRO A 98 -0.89 11.20 31.06
N ASP A 99 -1.33 11.62 29.87
CA ASP A 99 -0.68 12.31 28.75
C ASP A 99 0.48 11.64 27.96
N PRO A 100 0.40 11.63 26.59
CA PRO A 100 1.52 11.28 25.74
C PRO A 100 2.42 12.51 25.60
N ARG A 101 3.55 12.53 26.32
CA ARG A 101 4.57 13.56 26.10
C ARG A 101 5.07 13.49 24.65
N GLU A 102 5.05 14.62 23.95
CA GLU A 102 5.70 14.74 22.65
C GLU A 102 7.18 14.36 22.78
N PRO A 103 7.75 13.61 21.81
CA PRO A 103 9.16 13.23 21.86
C PRO A 103 10.05 14.48 21.83
N PRO A 104 11.08 14.56 22.69
CA PRO A 104 11.91 15.76 22.80
C PRO A 104 12.69 16.01 21.52
N SER A 105 12.77 17.27 21.10
CA SER A 105 13.40 17.68 19.84
C SER A 105 14.90 17.98 19.95
N ASN A 106 15.42 18.13 21.18
CA ASN A 106 16.83 18.37 21.46
C ASN A 106 17.24 17.83 22.85
N LEU A 107 18.55 17.82 23.12
CA LEU A 107 19.14 17.25 24.34
C LEU A 107 18.72 17.99 25.61
N ASP A 108 18.66 19.32 25.58
CA ASP A 108 18.29 20.12 26.75
C ASP A 108 16.83 19.89 27.15
N ALA A 109 15.93 19.78 26.17
CA ALA A 109 14.52 19.44 26.38
C ALA A 109 14.36 18.02 26.95
N MET A 110 15.15 17.06 26.46
CA MET A 110 15.13 15.69 26.98
C MET A 110 15.65 15.64 28.42
N CYS A 111 16.78 16.28 28.72
CA CYS A 111 17.40 16.28 30.04
C CYS A 111 16.58 17.06 31.09
N GLY A 112 15.81 18.06 30.66
CA GLY A 112 14.98 18.89 31.53
C GLY A 112 13.75 18.17 32.13
N ASP A 113 13.22 17.14 31.45
CA ASP A 113 11.99 16.44 31.86
C ASP A 113 12.07 14.91 31.68
N LEU A 114 13.02 14.30 32.37
CA LEU A 114 13.23 12.84 32.36
C LEU A 114 12.19 12.09 33.21
N GLN A 115 11.55 11.09 32.61
CA GLN A 115 10.72 10.11 33.32
C GLN A 115 11.59 9.20 34.19
N GLU A 116 11.13 8.84 35.39
CA GLU A 116 11.85 7.90 36.25
C GLU A 116 11.63 6.43 35.83
N LEU A 117 12.73 5.68 35.69
CA LEU A 117 12.71 4.23 35.51
C LEU A 117 12.74 3.53 36.86
N VAL A 118 11.63 2.88 37.22
CA VAL A 118 11.55 2.03 38.41
C VAL A 118 12.13 0.66 38.08
N LEU A 119 13.19 0.26 38.79
CA LEU A 119 13.81 -1.06 38.59
C LEU A 119 12.79 -2.20 38.78
N GLY A 120 12.83 -3.19 37.89
CA GLY A 120 11.87 -4.29 37.82
C GLY A 120 10.57 -3.96 37.09
N ARG A 121 10.41 -2.73 36.58
CA ARG A 121 9.27 -2.32 35.74
C ARG A 121 9.76 -1.78 34.40
N GLU A 122 8.99 -2.04 33.35
CA GLU A 122 9.27 -1.48 32.03
C GLU A 122 8.90 0.01 31.99
N ALA A 123 9.76 0.83 31.41
CA ALA A 123 9.45 2.19 30.99
C ALA A 123 9.39 2.27 29.47
N THR A 124 8.60 3.21 28.95
CA THR A 124 8.35 3.37 27.52
C THR A 124 8.87 4.73 27.05
N LEU A 125 9.73 4.72 26.04
CA LEU A 125 10.27 5.89 25.36
C LEU A 125 9.71 5.97 23.95
N ARG A 126 9.53 7.18 23.42
CA ARG A 126 9.06 7.42 22.05
C ARG A 126 10.06 8.31 21.30
N TYR A 127 10.33 7.99 20.04
CA TYR A 127 11.20 8.77 19.14
C TYR A 127 10.35 9.54 18.13
N GLY A 128 10.71 10.80 17.89
CA GLY A 128 10.09 11.65 16.88
C GLY A 128 10.76 11.52 15.51
N ARG A 129 10.03 11.90 14.45
CA ARG A 129 10.53 11.91 13.05
C ARG A 129 11.52 13.05 12.77
N THR A 130 11.61 14.02 13.66
CA THR A 130 12.48 15.21 13.52
C THR A 130 13.93 14.87 13.85
N VAL A 131 14.86 15.46 13.10
CA VAL A 131 16.30 15.33 13.37
C VAL A 131 16.60 15.95 14.73
N PHE A 132 17.19 15.16 15.63
CA PHE A 132 17.52 15.60 16.99
C PHE A 132 18.72 16.55 16.93
N THR A 133 18.48 17.86 17.11
CA THR A 133 19.53 18.87 16.94
C THR A 133 20.35 19.01 18.22
N SER A 134 21.52 18.35 18.29
CA SER A 134 22.54 18.66 19.30
C SER A 134 23.85 19.07 18.61
N PRO A 135 24.38 20.29 18.84
CA PRO A 135 25.62 20.78 18.23
C PRO A 135 26.91 20.21 18.83
N ARG A 136 26.83 19.33 19.84
CA ARG A 136 28.02 18.69 20.44
C ARG A 136 28.02 17.23 20.02
N ASP A 137 29.20 16.67 19.75
CA ASP A 137 29.46 15.27 19.36
C ASP A 137 28.97 14.18 20.35
N GLY A 138 28.04 14.51 21.24
CA GLY A 138 27.61 13.77 22.42
C GLY A 138 26.52 12.71 22.19
N SER A 139 26.46 12.10 21.01
CA SER A 139 25.63 10.90 20.75
C SER A 139 26.42 9.74 20.14
N THR A 140 27.75 9.77 20.27
CA THR A 140 28.63 8.76 19.67
C THR A 140 28.99 7.67 20.67
N CYS A 141 28.46 6.46 20.43
CA CYS A 141 28.83 5.26 21.18
C CYS A 141 30.27 4.83 20.80
N GLN A 142 31.27 5.07 21.65
CA GLN A 142 32.66 4.78 21.29
C GLN A 142 33.07 3.29 21.46
N ALA A 143 32.19 2.44 22.01
CA ALA A 143 32.57 1.13 22.53
C ALA A 143 33.03 0.06 21.50
N LYS A 144 32.93 0.29 20.18
CA LYS A 144 33.35 -0.70 19.14
C LYS A 144 33.84 -0.09 17.80
N GLY A 145 34.24 1.18 17.76
CA GLY A 145 34.75 1.80 16.51
C GLY A 145 33.69 2.10 15.44
N THR A 146 32.39 1.97 15.77
CA THR A 146 31.27 2.41 14.93
C THR A 146 30.71 3.73 15.45
N THR A 147 30.99 4.81 14.72
CA THR A 147 30.40 6.13 14.98
C THR A 147 28.98 6.14 14.43
N LEU A 148 27.98 5.91 15.29
CA LEU A 148 26.58 6.21 14.98
C LEU A 148 26.30 7.64 15.45
N ALA A 149 26.08 8.55 14.51
CA ALA A 149 25.46 9.84 14.81
C ALA A 149 23.95 9.63 14.99
N ALA A 150 23.38 10.07 16.11
CA ALA A 150 21.94 10.06 16.30
C ALA A 150 21.29 10.99 15.26
N LEU A 151 20.64 10.43 14.24
CA LEU A 151 19.98 11.20 13.18
C LEU A 151 18.45 11.30 13.38
N SER A 152 17.87 10.57 14.33
CA SER A 152 16.42 10.46 14.48
C SER A 152 15.99 10.21 15.93
N GLY A 153 15.60 11.27 16.63
CA GLY A 153 15.03 11.22 17.98
C GLY A 153 15.91 10.60 19.09
N ALA A 154 15.71 11.05 20.32
CA ALA A 154 16.27 10.41 21.52
C ALA A 154 15.24 10.47 22.65
N GLY A 155 15.22 9.44 23.49
CA GLY A 155 14.44 9.41 24.73
C GLY A 155 15.35 9.18 25.93
N GLY A 156 15.04 9.79 27.07
CA GLY A 156 15.83 9.68 28.29
C GLY A 156 15.00 9.24 29.49
N LEU A 157 15.58 8.38 30.32
CA LEU A 157 15.02 7.97 31.61
C LEU A 157 15.99 8.33 32.73
N ARG A 158 15.45 8.83 33.84
CA ARG A 158 16.19 9.00 35.09
C ARG A 158 16.19 7.67 35.84
N VAL A 159 17.37 7.19 36.23
CA VAL A 159 17.55 5.96 37.01
C VAL A 159 18.15 6.32 38.36
N THR A 160 17.41 6.06 39.44
CA THR A 160 17.88 6.27 40.80
C THR A 160 18.43 4.96 41.38
N ILE A 161 19.72 4.93 41.66
CA ILE A 161 20.39 3.80 42.31
C ILE A 161 20.54 4.11 43.79
N VAL A 162 19.99 3.24 44.63
CA VAL A 162 20.01 3.40 46.10
C VAL A 162 21.09 2.56 46.78
N GLU A 163 21.54 1.48 46.14
CA GLU A 163 22.56 0.57 46.67
C GLU A 163 23.58 0.24 45.60
N SER A 164 24.86 0.17 45.98
CA SER A 164 25.93 -0.25 45.08
C SER A 164 25.68 -1.66 44.56
N GLY A 165 25.99 -1.91 43.30
CA GLY A 165 25.92 -3.25 42.74
C GLY A 165 25.91 -3.31 41.22
N SER A 166 25.66 -4.52 40.71
CA SER A 166 25.59 -4.81 39.29
C SER A 166 24.16 -4.67 38.77
N TYR A 167 23.98 -3.91 37.70
CA TYR A 167 22.71 -3.60 37.08
C TYR A 167 22.69 -3.96 35.60
N ARG A 168 21.52 -4.32 35.10
CA ARG A 168 21.25 -4.63 33.70
C ARG A 168 20.15 -3.74 33.18
N PHE A 169 20.31 -3.21 31.98
CA PHE A 169 19.29 -2.45 31.25
C PHE A 169 19.12 -3.05 29.86
N GLU A 170 17.90 -3.43 29.50
CA GLU A 170 17.63 -4.07 28.20
C GLU A 170 16.42 -3.47 27.50
N VAL A 171 16.52 -3.36 26.17
CA VAL A 171 15.35 -3.08 25.33
C VAL A 171 14.52 -4.36 25.21
N THR A 172 13.34 -4.37 25.82
CA THR A 172 12.44 -5.54 25.81
C THR A 172 11.55 -5.58 24.58
N ARG A 173 11.24 -4.41 24.00
CA ARG A 173 10.39 -4.30 22.81
C ARG A 173 10.66 -3.00 22.04
N THR A 174 10.49 -3.06 20.72
CA THR A 174 10.42 -1.89 19.86
C THR A 174 9.18 -1.92 18.97
N VAL A 175 8.65 -0.76 18.60
CA VAL A 175 7.58 -0.60 17.61
C VAL A 175 8.06 0.47 16.62
N PRO A 176 8.16 0.20 15.31
CA PRO A 176 7.92 -1.09 14.67
C PRO A 176 8.90 -2.17 15.16
N ASP A 177 8.46 -3.43 15.10
CA ASP A 177 9.27 -4.56 15.57
C ASP A 177 10.63 -4.60 14.87
N ARG A 178 11.68 -4.95 15.63
CA ARG A 178 13.09 -4.98 15.18
C ARG A 178 13.65 -3.61 14.75
N HIS A 179 13.10 -2.51 15.26
CA HIS A 179 13.75 -1.21 15.13
C HIS A 179 15.09 -1.18 15.88
N PRO A 180 16.21 -0.79 15.23
CA PRO A 180 17.53 -0.72 15.87
C PRO A 180 17.62 0.44 16.85
N VAL A 181 18.21 0.18 18.01
CA VAL A 181 18.34 1.13 19.12
C VAL A 181 19.76 1.11 19.68
N ALA A 182 20.27 2.29 20.03
CA ALA A 182 21.45 2.44 20.87
C ALA A 182 21.00 2.82 22.30
N LEU A 183 21.52 2.11 23.30
CA LEU A 183 21.36 2.44 24.72
C LEU A 183 22.67 3.03 25.26
N LEU A 184 22.59 4.17 25.94
CA LEU A 184 23.71 4.84 26.58
C LEU A 184 23.37 5.15 28.04
N LEU A 185 24.28 4.86 28.97
CA LEU A 185 24.12 5.20 30.38
C LEU A 185 25.13 6.27 30.78
N ARG A 186 24.64 7.40 31.30
CA ARG A 186 25.46 8.55 31.71
C ARG A 186 25.22 8.94 33.16
N ARG A 187 26.25 9.49 33.81
CA ARG A 187 26.09 10.09 35.13
C ARG A 187 25.42 11.47 35.04
N ASP A 188 25.81 12.27 34.06
CA ASP A 188 25.18 13.55 33.72
C ASP A 188 24.57 13.46 32.31
N CYS A 189 23.30 13.84 32.20
CA CYS A 189 22.53 13.73 30.95
C CYS A 189 23.16 14.54 29.80
N ALA A 190 23.67 15.74 30.09
CA ALA A 190 24.17 16.67 29.07
C ALA A 190 25.68 16.57 28.82
N ASP A 191 26.42 15.88 29.68
CA ASP A 191 27.86 15.69 29.56
C ASP A 191 28.21 14.32 28.93
N PRO A 192 28.65 14.27 27.66
CA PRO A 192 29.00 13.01 27.00
C PRO A 192 30.22 12.31 27.60
N GLU A 193 31.14 13.03 28.26
CA GLU A 193 32.30 12.44 28.94
C GLU A 193 31.91 11.68 30.22
N SER A 194 30.65 11.84 30.66
CA SER A 194 30.10 11.14 31.82
C SER A 194 29.49 9.77 31.49
N GLU A 195 29.68 9.28 30.25
CA GLU A 195 29.19 8.00 29.78
C GLU A 195 29.90 6.82 30.46
N LEU A 196 29.11 5.94 31.06
CA LEU A 196 29.58 4.79 31.83
C LEU A 196 29.49 3.48 31.04
N ALA A 197 28.51 3.37 30.15
CA ALA A 197 28.30 2.18 29.31
C ALA A 197 27.47 2.52 28.07
N CYS A 198 27.71 1.80 26.97
CA CYS A 198 26.94 1.91 25.75
C CYS A 198 26.80 0.56 25.02
N ALA A 199 25.64 0.33 24.39
CA ALA A 199 25.38 -0.82 23.52
C ALA A 199 24.54 -0.40 22.30
N VAL A 200 24.79 -1.03 21.16
CA VAL A 200 24.09 -0.78 19.88
C VAL A 200 23.68 -2.11 19.28
N ASP A 201 22.38 -2.37 19.19
CA ASP A 201 21.79 -3.47 18.41
C ASP A 201 20.24 -3.40 18.45
N THR A 202 19.56 -4.17 17.61
CA THR A 202 18.17 -4.57 17.90
C THR A 202 18.11 -5.37 19.20
N GLY A 203 17.45 -4.83 20.23
CA GLY A 203 17.46 -5.42 21.58
C GLY A 203 18.70 -5.07 22.41
N ALA A 204 19.32 -3.91 22.15
CA ALA A 204 20.48 -3.41 22.89
C ALA A 204 20.35 -3.64 24.41
N THR A 205 21.41 -4.17 25.00
CA THR A 205 21.47 -4.53 26.41
C THR A 205 22.78 -4.04 27.01
N LEU A 206 22.69 -3.28 28.09
CA LEU A 206 23.80 -2.94 28.99
C LEU A 206 23.78 -3.97 30.11
N ASP A 207 24.67 -4.95 30.06
CA ASP A 207 24.71 -6.02 31.06
C ASP A 207 25.82 -5.80 32.10
N ALA A 208 25.55 -6.24 33.33
CA ALA A 208 26.48 -6.24 34.46
C ALA A 208 27.17 -4.89 34.80
N VAL A 209 26.52 -3.74 34.54
CA VAL A 209 27.09 -2.41 34.81
C VAL A 209 27.20 -2.17 36.32
N GLN A 210 28.40 -1.85 36.81
CA GLN A 210 28.62 -1.53 38.22
C GLN A 210 28.25 -0.08 38.50
N LEU A 211 27.29 0.14 39.39
CA LEU A 211 26.81 1.48 39.76
C LEU A 211 26.84 1.66 41.27
N GLU A 212 27.24 2.87 41.69
CA GLU A 212 27.17 3.34 43.08
C GLU A 212 25.87 4.12 43.32
N PRO A 213 25.43 4.31 44.59
CA PRO A 213 24.26 5.09 44.91
C PRO A 213 24.33 6.50 44.30
N GLY A 214 23.30 6.87 43.56
CA GLY A 214 23.29 8.10 42.77
C GLY A 214 22.20 8.10 41.71
N THR A 215 22.05 9.23 41.03
CA THR A 215 21.12 9.38 39.91
C THR A 215 21.91 9.30 38.60
N TYR A 216 21.39 8.54 37.66
CA TYR A 216 21.96 8.33 36.33
C TYR A 216 20.89 8.61 35.26
N THR A 217 21.33 8.78 34.02
CA THR A 217 20.46 8.95 32.87
C THR A 217 20.69 7.81 31.87
N LEU A 218 19.62 7.09 31.54
CA LEU A 218 19.61 6.09 30.49
C LEU A 218 18.98 6.70 29.23
N ILE A 219 19.74 6.74 28.15
CA ILE A 219 19.35 7.34 26.87
C ILE A 219 19.16 6.21 25.86
N ALA A 220 18.08 6.30 25.09
CA ALA A 220 17.81 5.42 23.97
C ALA A 220 17.66 6.25 22.68
N THR A 221 18.34 5.87 21.60
CA THR A 221 18.33 6.63 20.32
C THR A 221 18.44 5.70 19.10
N SER A 222 18.18 6.21 17.90
CA SER A 222 18.29 5.49 16.62
C SER A 222 18.86 6.38 15.51
N ASN A 223 19.32 5.77 14.42
CA ASN A 223 19.74 6.44 13.19
C ASN A 223 18.72 6.31 12.05
N ILE A 224 17.56 5.67 12.28
CA ILE A 224 16.48 5.55 11.30
C ILE A 224 15.42 6.64 11.53
N PRO A 225 15.20 7.57 10.57
CA PRO A 225 14.26 8.69 10.69
C PRO A 225 12.80 8.25 10.58
N GLN A 226 12.33 7.53 11.59
CA GLN A 226 10.96 7.06 11.76
C GLN A 226 10.52 7.21 13.21
N GLU A 227 9.20 7.34 13.42
CA GLU A 227 8.63 7.22 14.75
C GLU A 227 8.84 5.81 15.28
N ALA A 228 9.25 5.71 16.54
CA ALA A 228 9.38 4.44 17.20
C ALA A 228 9.02 4.52 18.69
N GLU A 229 8.46 3.44 19.22
CA GLU A 229 8.31 3.23 20.65
C GLU A 229 9.34 2.19 21.12
N VAL A 230 10.01 2.44 22.23
CA VAL A 230 11.05 1.58 22.80
C VAL A 230 10.73 1.33 24.26
N ARG A 231 10.60 0.06 24.63
CA ARG A 231 10.40 -0.37 26.02
C ARG A 231 11.71 -0.85 26.60
N VAL A 232 12.01 -0.37 27.80
CA VAL A 232 13.27 -0.64 28.50
C VAL A 232 12.99 -1.14 29.91
N LEU A 233 13.68 -2.20 30.31
CA LEU A 233 13.63 -2.77 31.65
C LEU A 233 15.00 -2.65 32.31
N GLY A 234 15.02 -2.13 33.55
CA GLY A 234 16.21 -2.12 34.40
C GLY A 234 16.06 -3.12 35.54
N THR A 235 17.06 -3.98 35.77
CA THR A 235 17.07 -4.94 36.89
C THR A 235 18.39 -4.90 37.65
N ARG A 236 18.33 -5.26 38.93
CA ARG A 236 19.51 -5.48 39.76
C ARG A 236 19.92 -6.96 39.66
N GLY A 237 21.16 -7.23 39.27
CA GLY A 237 21.69 -8.57 39.02
C GLY A 237 21.61 -9.03 37.56
N GLY A 238 22.63 -9.78 37.11
CA GLY A 238 22.90 -10.08 35.70
C GLY A 238 22.23 -11.32 35.10
N LYS A 239 21.07 -11.79 35.58
CA LYS A 239 20.29 -12.84 34.92
C LYS A 239 18.79 -12.62 35.06
N SER A 240 18.08 -12.64 33.92
CA SER A 240 16.62 -12.73 33.84
C SER A 240 16.16 -14.04 34.49
N SER A 241 15.37 -13.96 35.56
CA SER A 241 14.67 -15.10 36.14
C SER A 241 13.21 -15.05 35.73
N GLN A 242 12.72 -16.18 35.21
CA GLN A 242 11.33 -16.42 34.83
C GLN A 242 10.34 -15.91 35.88
N VAL A 243 9.28 -15.26 35.40
CA VAL A 243 8.14 -14.80 36.20
C VAL A 243 7.45 -16.03 36.82
N GLY A 244 7.50 -16.12 38.14
CA GLY A 244 6.82 -17.16 38.92
C GLY A 244 5.30 -16.97 38.97
N GLU A 245 4.59 -18.09 39.02
CA GLU A 245 3.13 -18.20 39.20
C GLU A 245 2.66 -17.49 40.48
N PRO A 246 1.47 -16.85 40.48
CA PRO A 246 0.87 -16.33 41.70
C PRO A 246 0.09 -17.40 42.47
N SER A 247 0.26 -17.36 43.79
CA SER A 247 -0.36 -18.20 44.81
C SER A 247 -1.86 -17.93 45.01
N GLU A 248 -2.60 -19.03 45.19
CA GLU A 248 -3.96 -19.29 45.73
C GLU A 248 -5.17 -18.41 45.31
N PRO A 249 -6.29 -19.06 44.93
CA PRO A 249 -7.49 -18.37 44.46
C PRO A 249 -8.34 -17.86 45.63
N VAL A 250 -8.55 -16.55 45.66
CA VAL A 250 -9.71 -15.95 46.34
C VAL A 250 -10.97 -16.53 45.70
N PRO A 251 -11.97 -17.05 46.45
CA PRO A 251 -13.16 -17.63 45.84
C PRO A 251 -13.85 -16.56 44.99
N ALA A 252 -13.93 -16.83 43.69
CA ALA A 252 -14.60 -15.97 42.74
C ALA A 252 -16.06 -15.85 43.18
N ARG A 253 -16.41 -14.65 43.66
CA ARG A 253 -17.80 -14.20 43.66
C ARG A 253 -18.24 -14.28 42.20
N GLU A 254 -19.20 -15.14 41.86
CA GLU A 254 -19.73 -15.24 40.51
C GLU A 254 -20.06 -13.83 40.01
N PRO A 255 -19.38 -13.35 38.94
CA PRO A 255 -19.70 -12.06 38.40
C PRO A 255 -21.08 -12.17 37.75
N THR A 256 -22.06 -11.49 38.33
CA THR A 256 -23.26 -11.07 37.60
C THR A 256 -22.79 -10.39 36.31
N LEU A 257 -23.08 -11.00 35.16
CA LEU A 257 -22.46 -10.63 33.88
C LEU A 257 -22.89 -9.22 33.46
N PRO A 258 -21.97 -8.33 33.06
CA PRO A 258 -22.34 -6.98 32.61
C PRO A 258 -22.70 -6.87 31.11
N TRP A 259 -22.93 -7.96 30.36
CA TRP A 259 -22.99 -7.92 28.89
C TRP A 259 -24.17 -8.65 28.26
N PRO A 260 -24.67 -8.17 27.10
CA PRO A 260 -25.79 -8.78 26.44
C PRO A 260 -25.41 -10.13 25.82
N ARG A 261 -26.10 -11.19 26.26
CA ARG A 261 -25.95 -12.55 25.71
C ARG A 261 -26.88 -12.75 24.53
N LEU A 262 -26.49 -13.57 23.57
CA LEU A 262 -27.28 -13.92 22.39
C LEU A 262 -28.37 -14.94 22.75
N VAL A 263 -29.41 -14.53 23.47
CA VAL A 263 -30.44 -15.47 23.92
C VAL A 263 -31.56 -15.61 22.90
N SER A 264 -31.52 -16.65 22.06
CA SER A 264 -32.62 -16.99 21.13
C SER A 264 -33.64 -17.88 21.86
N SER A 265 -34.84 -17.35 22.10
CA SER A 265 -36.05 -17.97 22.71
C SER A 265 -35.91 -18.70 24.06
N THR A 266 -34.80 -19.38 24.37
CA THR A 266 -34.35 -19.92 25.67
C THR A 266 -32.84 -20.28 25.70
N ARG A 267 -32.10 -20.15 24.58
CA ARG A 267 -30.71 -20.65 24.44
C ARG A 267 -29.73 -19.50 24.23
N ASP A 268 -28.62 -19.52 24.97
CA ASP A 268 -27.48 -18.62 24.78
C ASP A 268 -26.65 -19.09 23.57
N GLU A 269 -26.64 -18.27 22.53
CA GLU A 269 -25.94 -18.48 21.26
C GLU A 269 -24.67 -17.61 21.17
N THR A 270 -24.23 -17.00 22.28
CA THR A 270 -23.07 -16.10 22.30
C THR A 270 -21.84 -16.82 21.79
N PRO A 271 -21.11 -16.29 20.79
CA PRO A 271 -19.94 -16.98 20.30
C PRO A 271 -18.98 -17.08 21.47
N SER A 272 -18.48 -18.28 21.73
CA SER A 272 -17.57 -18.55 22.83
C SER A 272 -16.20 -17.88 22.65
N SER A 273 -15.99 -17.15 21.57
CA SER A 273 -14.75 -16.47 21.23
C SER A 273 -15.02 -15.08 20.67
N GLU A 274 -14.12 -14.12 20.92
CA GLU A 274 -14.12 -12.77 20.30
C GLU A 274 -12.78 -12.50 19.60
N PRO A 275 -12.76 -11.67 18.54
CA PRO A 275 -11.52 -11.29 17.90
C PRO A 275 -10.72 -10.34 18.80
N ARG A 276 -9.39 -10.37 18.66
CA ARG A 276 -8.50 -9.47 19.41
C ARG A 276 -8.62 -8.04 18.89
N GLU A 277 -8.98 -7.11 19.78
CA GLU A 277 -9.19 -5.69 19.48
C GLU A 277 -7.97 -5.04 18.80
N GLU A 278 -6.77 -5.45 19.20
CA GLU A 278 -5.50 -4.90 18.67
C GLU A 278 -5.28 -5.17 17.18
N LEU A 279 -5.93 -6.21 16.64
CA LEU A 279 -5.75 -6.67 15.26
C LEU A 279 -7.06 -6.61 14.47
N THR A 280 -8.07 -5.93 15.01
CA THR A 280 -9.40 -5.84 14.42
C THR A 280 -9.63 -4.43 13.89
N ALA A 281 -10.02 -4.33 12.62
CA ALA A 281 -10.66 -3.13 12.11
C ALA A 281 -12.18 -3.25 12.26
N GLU A 282 -12.78 -2.30 12.96
CA GLU A 282 -14.20 -2.32 13.30
C GLU A 282 -14.95 -1.15 12.68
N VAL A 283 -16.10 -1.45 12.08
CA VAL A 283 -17.02 -0.48 11.49
C VAL A 283 -18.42 -0.72 12.03
N LEU A 284 -19.12 0.35 12.37
CA LEU A 284 -20.49 0.31 12.84
C LEU A 284 -21.35 1.26 11.99
N GLY A 285 -22.56 0.87 11.64
CA GLY A 285 -23.52 1.84 11.14
C GLY A 285 -24.89 1.28 10.79
N TRP A 286 -25.80 2.22 10.52
CA TRP A 286 -27.19 1.91 10.25
C TRP A 286 -27.43 1.49 8.81
N VAL A 287 -28.31 0.52 8.64
CA VAL A 287 -28.79 -0.01 7.35
C VAL A 287 -30.32 -0.05 7.39
N ASP A 288 -30.96 0.59 6.43
CA ASP A 288 -32.41 0.52 6.24
C ASP A 288 -32.76 -0.72 5.40
N VAL A 289 -33.81 -1.44 5.81
CA VAL A 289 -34.29 -2.66 5.15
C VAL A 289 -35.76 -2.47 4.83
N VAL A 290 -36.10 -2.53 3.55
CA VAL A 290 -37.44 -2.21 3.05
C VAL A 290 -38.04 -3.46 2.40
N PRO A 291 -39.19 -3.96 2.90
CA PRO A 291 -39.85 -5.13 2.35
C PRO A 291 -40.04 -5.07 0.83
N GLY A 292 -39.64 -6.13 0.14
CA GLY A 292 -39.81 -6.28 -1.31
C GLY A 292 -38.90 -5.39 -2.18
N ARG A 293 -37.95 -4.63 -1.60
CA ARG A 293 -36.97 -3.84 -2.36
C ARG A 293 -35.55 -4.31 -2.03
N VAL A 294 -34.82 -4.80 -3.03
CA VAL A 294 -33.40 -5.15 -2.90
C VAL A 294 -32.55 -3.87 -2.99
N GLN A 295 -31.74 -3.62 -1.97
CA GLN A 295 -30.81 -2.48 -1.88
C GLN A 295 -29.41 -2.98 -1.53
N ASN A 296 -28.38 -2.19 -1.84
CA ASN A 296 -27.01 -2.51 -1.46
C ASN A 296 -26.52 -1.52 -0.39
N ALA A 297 -25.69 -1.98 0.55
CA ALA A 297 -24.96 -1.15 1.52
C ALA A 297 -23.48 -1.54 1.46
N LEU A 298 -22.56 -0.59 1.29
CA LEU A 298 -21.12 -0.88 1.23
C LEU A 298 -20.45 -0.51 2.56
N VAL A 299 -19.71 -1.44 3.12
CA VAL A 299 -18.90 -1.28 4.34
C VAL A 299 -17.45 -1.52 3.98
N VAL A 300 -16.59 -0.52 4.17
CA VAL A 300 -15.14 -0.68 3.99
C VAL A 300 -14.48 -0.62 5.37
N ALA A 301 -13.97 -1.75 5.85
CA ALA A 301 -13.24 -1.85 7.10
C ALA A 301 -11.74 -1.73 6.83
N GLY A 302 -11.22 -0.49 6.95
CA GLY A 302 -9.83 -0.19 6.60
C GLY A 302 -8.90 0.05 7.78
N GLY A 303 -7.60 0.15 7.51
CA GLY A 303 -6.55 0.30 8.52
C GLY A 303 -6.68 1.53 9.42
N ALA A 304 -7.39 2.57 8.97
CA ALA A 304 -7.73 3.72 9.81
C ALA A 304 -8.58 3.36 11.04
N CYS A 305 -9.24 2.21 11.02
CA CYS A 305 -10.12 1.67 12.06
C CYS A 305 -9.52 0.51 12.86
N ILE A 306 -8.25 0.15 12.62
CA ILE A 306 -7.51 -0.74 13.52
C ILE A 306 -7.36 -0.06 14.89
N GLU A 307 -7.49 -0.84 15.97
CA GLU A 307 -7.34 -0.39 17.37
C GLU A 307 -8.35 0.69 17.81
N LYS A 308 -9.38 0.96 17.02
CA LYS A 308 -10.44 1.92 17.32
C LYS A 308 -11.81 1.22 17.40
N PRO A 309 -12.01 0.29 18.35
CA PRO A 309 -13.27 -0.44 18.47
C PRO A 309 -14.42 0.51 18.76
N ALA A 310 -15.64 0.15 18.35
CA ALA A 310 -16.79 0.96 18.68
C ALA A 310 -17.04 0.92 20.20
N ALA A 311 -17.28 2.09 20.80
CA ALA A 311 -17.61 2.19 22.21
C ALA A 311 -19.09 1.86 22.41
N LEU A 312 -19.43 0.57 22.48
CA LEU A 312 -20.78 0.09 22.71
C LEU A 312 -21.02 -0.15 24.20
N ARG A 313 -22.07 0.43 24.77
CA ARG A 313 -22.48 0.21 26.16
C ARG A 313 -23.70 -0.69 26.22
N ALA A 314 -23.75 -1.58 27.21
CA ALA A 314 -24.96 -2.35 27.48
C ALA A 314 -26.00 -1.46 28.18
N LYS A 315 -27.24 -1.51 27.70
CA LYS A 315 -28.41 -0.94 28.37
C LYS A 315 -29.00 -1.94 29.35
N ASP A 316 -29.06 -3.22 28.95
CA ASP A 316 -29.44 -4.37 29.76
C ASP A 316 -28.82 -5.67 29.20
N GLU A 317 -29.20 -6.84 29.75
CA GLU A 317 -28.71 -8.16 29.34
C GLU A 317 -29.01 -8.57 27.89
N ARG A 318 -29.77 -7.78 27.11
CA ARG A 318 -30.13 -8.09 25.72
C ARG A 318 -30.02 -6.90 24.77
N ARG A 319 -29.82 -5.69 25.30
CA ARG A 319 -29.86 -4.44 24.53
C ARG A 319 -28.62 -3.59 24.73
N LEU A 320 -28.16 -3.00 23.63
CA LEU A 320 -27.16 -1.94 23.63
C LEU A 320 -27.79 -0.56 23.82
N ASP A 321 -27.06 0.32 24.50
CA ASP A 321 -27.32 1.74 24.51
C ASP A 321 -26.72 2.37 23.24
N LEU A 322 -27.59 2.64 22.27
CA LEU A 322 -27.18 3.15 20.96
C LEU A 322 -26.91 4.66 20.97
N GLU A 323 -27.33 5.39 22.01
CA GLU A 323 -27.08 6.84 22.11
C GLU A 323 -25.60 7.15 22.42
N THR A 324 -24.90 6.20 23.04
CA THR A 324 -23.49 6.35 23.42
C THR A 324 -22.52 5.63 22.48
N ALA A 325 -23.02 5.02 21.42
CA ALA A 325 -22.23 4.30 20.43
C ALA A 325 -21.32 5.24 19.64
N LEU A 326 -20.00 5.15 19.85
CA LEU A 326 -18.98 5.85 19.07
C LEU A 326 -18.28 4.87 18.14
N ALA A 327 -18.12 5.21 16.87
CA ALA A 327 -17.47 4.36 15.88
C ALA A 327 -16.44 5.13 15.04
N CYS A 328 -15.47 4.40 14.48
CA CYS A 328 -14.40 4.94 13.63
C CYS A 328 -14.92 5.81 12.45
N ASN A 329 -16.12 5.53 11.95
CA ASN A 329 -16.73 6.16 10.76
C ASN A 329 -17.89 7.13 11.07
N GLY A 330 -18.08 7.57 12.32
CA GLY A 330 -19.14 8.53 12.67
C GLY A 330 -20.57 7.98 12.65
N GLY A 331 -20.76 6.65 12.61
CA GLY A 331 -22.03 5.97 12.92
C GLY A 331 -23.04 5.77 11.78
N ASN A 332 -22.78 6.26 10.56
CA ASN A 332 -23.63 6.00 9.41
C ASN A 332 -22.84 5.28 8.30
N ILE A 333 -23.28 4.07 7.94
CA ILE A 333 -22.88 3.45 6.67
C ILE A 333 -23.66 4.22 5.60
N ALA A 334 -22.97 5.05 4.82
CA ALA A 334 -23.62 5.74 3.71
C ALA A 334 -24.17 4.67 2.75
N PRO A 335 -25.40 4.82 2.22
CA PRO A 335 -25.78 4.02 1.08
C PRO A 335 -24.71 4.22 -0.01
N PRO A 336 -24.30 3.16 -0.74
CA PRO A 336 -23.45 3.34 -1.90
C PRO A 336 -24.08 4.43 -2.78
N PRO A 337 -23.29 5.24 -3.49
CA PRO A 337 -23.84 6.24 -4.40
C PRO A 337 -24.92 5.57 -5.26
N VAL A 338 -26.15 6.05 -5.12
CA VAL A 338 -27.30 5.51 -5.83
C VAL A 338 -27.06 5.78 -7.31
N LEU A 339 -26.62 4.78 -8.06
CA LEU A 339 -26.92 4.73 -9.48
C LEU A 339 -28.43 4.54 -9.57
N ASP A 340 -29.13 5.59 -10.04
CA ASP A 340 -30.57 5.70 -10.03
C ASP A 340 -31.21 4.51 -10.76
N SER A 341 -31.65 3.52 -9.99
CA SER A 341 -32.26 2.27 -10.46
C SER A 341 -33.75 2.32 -10.19
N ARG A 342 -34.44 3.28 -10.81
CA ARG A 342 -35.89 3.13 -11.02
C ARG A 342 -36.11 2.26 -12.26
N PRO A 343 -36.90 1.18 -12.19
CA PRO A 343 -37.50 0.60 -13.38
C PRO A 343 -38.62 1.54 -13.83
N GLY A 344 -38.25 2.71 -14.35
CA GLY A 344 -39.13 3.39 -15.27
C GLY A 344 -39.25 2.49 -16.48
N GLY A 345 -40.47 2.23 -16.94
CA GLY A 345 -40.74 1.68 -18.28
C GLY A 345 -40.30 2.63 -19.40
N ALA A 346 -39.14 3.25 -19.26
CA ALA A 346 -38.38 3.69 -20.40
C ALA A 346 -37.80 2.42 -21.04
N PRO A 347 -37.78 2.31 -22.38
CA PRO A 347 -36.93 1.31 -23.02
C PRO A 347 -35.54 1.45 -22.38
N SER A 348 -34.80 0.35 -22.22
CA SER A 348 -33.41 0.46 -21.80
C SER A 348 -32.81 1.57 -22.66
N LEU A 349 -32.42 2.67 -22.00
CA LEU A 349 -31.44 3.53 -22.61
C LEU A 349 -30.24 2.60 -22.63
N ALA A 350 -30.08 1.85 -23.72
CA ALA A 350 -28.79 1.62 -24.29
C ALA A 350 -28.18 3.02 -24.31
N GLY A 351 -27.48 3.36 -23.23
CA GLY A 351 -26.77 4.62 -23.14
C GLY A 351 -25.95 4.64 -24.40
N ARG A 352 -26.27 5.56 -25.31
CA ARG A 352 -25.37 5.82 -26.40
C ARG A 352 -24.18 6.44 -25.69
N PHE A 353 -23.16 5.63 -25.40
CA PHE A 353 -21.83 6.16 -25.16
C PHE A 353 -21.60 7.17 -26.27
N SER A 354 -21.20 8.39 -25.91
CA SER A 354 -20.83 9.38 -26.91
C SER A 354 -19.87 8.68 -27.85
N THR A 355 -20.22 8.61 -29.13
CA THR A 355 -19.33 8.05 -30.14
C THR A 355 -18.04 8.86 -30.05
N PRO A 356 -16.89 8.22 -29.80
CA PRO A 356 -15.61 8.92 -29.70
C PRO A 356 -15.44 9.83 -30.91
N SER A 357 -14.93 11.05 -30.68
CA SER A 357 -14.72 12.01 -31.77
C SER A 357 -13.97 11.34 -32.92
N PRO A 358 -14.42 11.47 -34.18
CA PRO A 358 -13.71 10.87 -35.30
C PRO A 358 -12.30 11.46 -35.39
N CYS A 359 -11.34 10.63 -35.80
CA CYS A 359 -9.97 11.09 -35.98
C CYS A 359 -9.87 12.18 -37.06
N ALA A 360 -9.20 13.28 -36.72
CA ALA A 360 -8.79 14.29 -37.68
C ALA A 360 -7.39 13.94 -38.26
N PRO A 361 -6.98 14.55 -39.39
CA PRO A 361 -5.74 14.19 -40.09
C PRO A 361 -4.50 14.27 -39.18
N THR A 362 -3.72 13.20 -39.19
CA THR A 362 -2.48 13.04 -38.42
C THR A 362 -1.44 14.10 -38.81
N ARG A 363 -0.75 14.70 -37.83
CA ARG A 363 0.54 15.34 -38.08
C ARG A 363 1.59 14.27 -38.41
N PRO A 364 2.69 14.57 -39.12
CA PRO A 364 3.69 13.56 -39.48
C PRO A 364 4.28 12.82 -38.28
N ASP A 365 4.34 13.45 -37.12
CA ASP A 365 4.90 12.98 -35.85
C ASP A 365 3.88 12.35 -34.90
N ARG A 366 2.57 12.50 -35.15
CA ARG A 366 1.51 12.08 -34.23
C ARG A 366 0.44 11.23 -34.91
N VAL A 367 0.04 10.16 -34.26
CA VAL A 367 -1.03 9.27 -34.71
C VAL A 367 -2.30 9.60 -33.94
N CYS A 368 -3.42 9.72 -34.64
CA CYS A 368 -4.73 9.81 -33.98
C CYS A 368 -5.20 8.41 -33.62
N VAL A 369 -5.51 8.21 -32.35
CA VAL A 369 -6.05 6.96 -31.81
C VAL A 369 -7.53 7.19 -31.57
N GLY A 370 -8.36 6.61 -32.45
CA GLY A 370 -9.81 6.66 -32.28
C GLY A 370 -10.22 5.96 -30.99
N GLY A 371 -10.98 6.66 -30.15
CA GLY A 371 -11.45 6.12 -28.88
C GLY A 371 -12.36 4.90 -29.08
N GLY A 372 -12.68 4.24 -27.98
CA GLY A 372 -13.49 3.03 -28.01
C GLY A 372 -13.49 2.29 -26.68
N MET A 373 -14.19 1.17 -26.66
CA MET A 373 -14.20 0.26 -25.53
C MET A 373 -13.30 -0.94 -25.79
N PHE A 374 -12.62 -1.40 -24.75
CA PHE A 374 -11.82 -2.61 -24.81
C PHE A 374 -11.77 -3.30 -23.45
N VAL A 375 -11.34 -4.56 -23.46
CA VAL A 375 -11.00 -5.29 -22.24
C VAL A 375 -9.51 -5.02 -21.96
N MET A 376 -9.24 -4.27 -20.89
CA MET A 376 -7.90 -4.05 -20.35
C MET A 376 -7.53 -5.21 -19.44
N GLY A 377 -6.26 -5.61 -19.44
CA GLY A 377 -5.76 -6.77 -18.73
C GLY A 377 -5.93 -8.07 -19.50
N SER A 378 -5.36 -9.16 -19.00
CA SER A 378 -5.48 -10.48 -19.61
C SER A 378 -5.37 -11.57 -18.57
N ASP A 379 -6.33 -12.50 -18.58
CA ASP A 379 -6.29 -13.67 -17.70
C ASP A 379 -5.17 -14.66 -18.05
N LEU A 380 -4.60 -14.56 -19.26
CA LEU A 380 -3.43 -15.36 -19.67
C LEU A 380 -2.20 -15.10 -18.80
N PHE A 381 -2.10 -13.90 -18.22
CA PHE A 381 -0.99 -13.50 -17.35
C PHE A 381 -1.42 -13.39 -15.89
N ARG A 382 -2.48 -14.09 -15.50
CA ARG A 382 -2.87 -14.21 -14.09
C ARG A 382 -1.77 -14.93 -13.32
N GLY A 383 -1.41 -14.38 -12.17
CA GLY A 383 -0.44 -15.03 -11.27
C GLY A 383 1.03 -14.80 -11.63
N THR A 384 1.36 -13.90 -12.57
CA THR A 384 2.74 -13.46 -12.85
C THR A 384 3.30 -12.51 -11.78
N GLY A 385 2.78 -12.58 -10.55
CA GLY A 385 3.16 -11.74 -9.42
C GLY A 385 2.76 -10.27 -9.62
N PHE A 386 3.68 -9.36 -9.31
CA PHE A 386 3.44 -7.92 -9.44
C PHE A 386 3.10 -7.52 -10.89
N ALA A 387 3.63 -8.22 -11.90
CA ALA A 387 3.33 -8.02 -13.32
C ALA A 387 1.96 -8.58 -13.78
N SER A 388 1.13 -9.08 -12.85
CA SER A 388 -0.20 -9.61 -13.17
C SER A 388 -1.05 -8.56 -13.86
N SER A 389 -1.62 -8.95 -15.00
CA SER A 389 -2.59 -8.15 -15.76
C SER A 389 -4.02 -8.62 -15.57
N ALA A 390 -4.26 -9.47 -14.57
CA ALA A 390 -5.59 -9.87 -14.12
C ALA A 390 -6.01 -9.04 -12.88
N PRO A 391 -7.32 -8.81 -12.66
CA PRO A 391 -8.43 -9.23 -13.51
C PRO A 391 -8.63 -8.33 -14.74
N GLU A 392 -9.16 -8.94 -15.80
CA GLU A 392 -9.70 -8.24 -16.97
C GLU A 392 -10.83 -7.27 -16.60
N ARG A 393 -10.89 -6.13 -17.29
CA ARG A 393 -11.88 -5.08 -17.04
C ARG A 393 -12.28 -4.34 -18.31
N ILE A 394 -13.54 -3.92 -18.37
CA ILE A 394 -14.02 -3.09 -19.48
C ILE A 394 -13.59 -1.65 -19.22
N VAL A 395 -12.97 -1.04 -20.22
CA VAL A 395 -12.50 0.34 -20.21
C VAL A 395 -12.96 1.05 -21.46
N ARG A 396 -13.34 2.32 -21.32
CA ARG A 396 -13.57 3.24 -22.43
C ARG A 396 -12.44 4.26 -22.49
N ILE A 397 -11.90 4.47 -23.68
CA ILE A 397 -10.85 5.44 -23.98
C ILE A 397 -11.42 6.48 -24.94
N GLU A 398 -11.20 7.77 -24.69
CA GLU A 398 -11.57 8.82 -25.63
C GLU A 398 -10.65 8.82 -26.85
N THR A 399 -10.99 9.60 -27.88
CA THR A 399 -10.04 9.85 -28.97
C THR A 399 -8.91 10.73 -28.46
N PHE A 400 -7.67 10.37 -28.79
CA PHE A 400 -6.48 11.15 -28.42
C PHE A 400 -5.43 11.08 -29.53
N TYR A 401 -4.38 11.91 -29.44
CA TYR A 401 -3.20 11.75 -30.28
C TYR A 401 -2.04 11.18 -29.48
N VAL A 402 -1.18 10.41 -30.12
CA VAL A 402 0.04 9.86 -29.52
C VAL A 402 1.22 10.11 -30.44
N ASP A 403 2.42 10.31 -29.88
CA ASP A 403 3.64 10.28 -30.67
C ASP A 403 3.77 8.91 -31.38
N ARG A 404 4.15 8.94 -32.66
CA ARG A 404 4.27 7.72 -33.47
C ARG A 404 5.32 6.76 -32.91
N ASP A 405 6.41 7.30 -32.40
CA ASP A 405 7.58 6.59 -31.91
C ASP A 405 7.89 6.99 -30.46
N GLU A 406 8.79 6.26 -29.79
CA GLU A 406 9.37 6.75 -28.53
C GLU A 406 10.10 8.08 -28.73
N VAL A 407 10.11 8.91 -27.69
CA VAL A 407 10.84 10.19 -27.71
C VAL A 407 12.32 9.92 -27.97
N SER A 408 12.89 10.58 -28.97
CA SER A 408 14.29 10.37 -29.38
C SER A 408 15.27 11.34 -28.71
N VAL A 409 16.56 10.99 -28.74
CA VAL A 409 17.65 11.87 -28.29
C VAL A 409 17.64 13.21 -29.05
N ALA A 410 17.37 13.19 -30.37
CA ALA A 410 17.25 14.41 -31.18
C ALA A 410 16.12 15.31 -30.68
N GLU A 411 14.95 14.73 -30.40
CA GLU A 411 13.79 15.47 -29.96
C GLU A 411 14.03 16.10 -28.58
N TYR A 412 14.67 15.37 -27.66
CA TYR A 412 15.09 15.93 -26.38
C TYR A 412 16.03 17.13 -26.53
N ARG A 413 17.08 16.98 -27.35
CA ARG A 413 18.04 18.08 -27.62
C ARG A 413 17.35 19.28 -28.25
N ALA A 414 16.41 19.06 -29.17
CA ALA A 414 15.64 20.13 -29.81
C ALA A 414 14.82 20.93 -28.77
N GLN A 415 14.16 20.26 -27.82
CA GLN A 415 13.42 20.97 -26.77
C GLN A 415 14.35 21.74 -25.82
N ARG A 416 15.50 21.15 -25.47
CA ARG A 416 16.53 21.85 -24.67
C ARG A 416 17.04 23.11 -25.38
N ALA A 417 17.27 23.03 -26.69
CA ALA A 417 17.68 24.17 -27.51
C ALA A 417 16.57 25.23 -27.64
N ALA A 418 15.30 24.82 -27.60
CA ALA A 418 14.13 25.71 -27.58
C ALA A 418 13.88 26.38 -26.22
N GLY A 419 14.74 26.13 -25.21
CA GLY A 419 14.68 26.79 -23.90
C GLY A 419 13.93 26.01 -22.82
N TRP A 420 13.51 24.77 -23.08
CA TRP A 420 12.91 23.93 -22.03
C TRP A 420 13.95 23.54 -20.98
N THR A 421 13.59 23.71 -19.70
CA THR A 421 14.41 23.32 -18.56
C THR A 421 13.77 22.10 -17.87
N PRO A 422 14.41 20.91 -17.94
CA PRO A 422 13.82 19.68 -17.46
C PRO A 422 13.78 19.66 -15.94
N LYS A 423 12.70 19.07 -15.41
CA LYS A 423 12.65 18.55 -14.04
C LYS A 423 13.06 17.07 -14.02
N GLY A 424 13.48 16.56 -12.86
CA GLY A 424 13.91 15.17 -12.72
C GLY A 424 15.34 14.89 -13.20
N TYR A 425 15.65 13.61 -13.39
CA TYR A 425 17.01 13.13 -13.62
C TYR A 425 17.17 12.49 -15.00
N LEU A 426 18.32 12.72 -15.62
CA LEU A 426 18.73 12.09 -16.87
C LEU A 426 20.10 11.44 -16.71
N GLY A 427 20.26 10.20 -17.17
CA GLY A 427 21.54 9.53 -17.30
C GLY A 427 22.21 9.93 -18.61
N VAL A 428 23.50 10.26 -18.56
CA VAL A 428 24.29 10.65 -19.74
C VAL A 428 25.49 9.74 -19.86
N HIS A 429 25.75 9.22 -21.06
CA HIS A 429 26.89 8.36 -21.35
C HIS A 429 27.65 8.81 -22.59
N ASP A 430 28.94 9.10 -22.41
CA ASP A 430 29.84 9.60 -23.47
C ASP A 430 30.69 8.47 -24.10
N GLY A 431 30.66 7.26 -23.54
CA GLY A 431 31.37 6.08 -24.06
C GLY A 431 30.53 5.27 -25.06
N ALA A 432 31.03 4.12 -25.53
CA ALA A 432 30.27 3.22 -26.40
C ALA A 432 29.09 2.58 -25.63
N LEU A 433 27.97 2.34 -26.31
CA LEU A 433 26.81 1.73 -25.67
C LEU A 433 27.13 0.29 -25.27
N GLY A 434 26.90 -0.06 -24.00
CA GLY A 434 27.17 -1.40 -23.48
C GLY A 434 28.64 -1.77 -23.36
N GLU A 435 29.54 -0.78 -23.34
CA GLU A 435 30.99 -1.02 -23.18
C GLU A 435 31.35 -1.72 -21.85
N ASP A 436 30.52 -1.53 -20.82
CA ASP A 436 30.59 -2.28 -19.57
C ASP A 436 29.18 -2.77 -19.19
N PRO A 437 28.88 -4.06 -19.43
CA PRO A 437 27.61 -4.66 -19.06
C PRO A 437 27.30 -4.63 -17.56
N ALA A 438 28.30 -4.51 -16.69
CA ALA A 438 28.11 -4.41 -15.25
C ALA A 438 27.71 -3.00 -14.79
N ALA A 439 27.84 -2.00 -15.66
CA ALA A 439 27.48 -0.61 -15.39
C ALA A 439 26.26 -0.19 -16.23
N PRO A 440 25.03 -0.23 -15.68
CA PRO A 440 23.80 0.07 -16.42
C PRO A 440 23.77 1.45 -17.10
N SER A 441 24.54 2.41 -16.57
CA SER A 441 24.67 3.74 -17.18
C SER A 441 25.32 3.72 -18.57
N THR A 442 26.09 2.68 -18.93
CA THR A 442 26.70 2.57 -20.26
C THR A 442 25.68 2.36 -21.37
N TYR A 443 24.43 2.03 -21.02
CA TYR A 443 23.33 1.87 -21.97
C TYR A 443 22.52 3.16 -22.16
N CYS A 444 22.87 4.28 -21.49
CA CYS A 444 22.15 5.54 -21.68
C CYS A 444 22.42 6.11 -23.07
N THR A 445 21.37 6.35 -23.85
CA THR A 445 21.45 6.69 -25.28
C THR A 445 21.89 8.13 -25.52
N ILE A 446 21.67 9.03 -24.56
CA ILE A 446 22.11 10.42 -24.67
C ILE A 446 23.54 10.61 -24.16
N SER A 447 24.34 11.31 -24.96
CA SER A 447 25.70 11.78 -24.65
C SER A 447 25.70 13.30 -24.40
N LYS A 448 26.81 13.87 -23.91
CA LYS A 448 26.94 15.34 -23.80
C LYS A 448 26.96 16.00 -25.18
N LEU A 449 27.81 15.49 -26.07
CA LEU A 449 27.95 15.94 -27.46
C LEU A 449 27.29 14.95 -28.43
N PRO A 450 26.81 15.38 -29.62
CA PRO A 450 26.28 14.47 -30.63
C PRO A 450 27.27 13.35 -30.99
N MET A 451 26.78 12.10 -31.01
CA MET A 451 27.59 10.90 -31.25
C MET A 451 26.92 9.91 -32.23
N GLY A 452 26.00 10.39 -33.07
CA GLY A 452 25.25 9.51 -33.98
C GLY A 452 24.15 8.71 -33.27
N ARG A 453 23.68 9.18 -32.11
CA ARG A 453 22.61 8.54 -31.31
C ARG A 453 21.29 9.28 -31.39
N GLU A 454 21.17 10.24 -32.29
CA GLU A 454 20.04 11.16 -32.38
C GLU A 454 18.71 10.45 -32.72
N ASP A 455 18.77 9.33 -33.45
CA ASP A 455 17.61 8.48 -33.77
C ASP A 455 17.27 7.46 -32.68
N TYR A 456 18.10 7.33 -31.63
CA TYR A 456 17.85 6.37 -30.56
C TYR A 456 16.69 6.84 -29.67
N PRO A 457 15.86 5.91 -29.18
CA PRO A 457 14.93 6.19 -28.09
C PRO A 457 15.69 6.77 -26.89
N LEU A 458 15.17 7.84 -26.31
CA LEU A 458 15.72 8.44 -25.09
C LEU A 458 15.36 7.53 -23.91
N ASN A 459 16.39 6.98 -23.26
CA ASN A 459 16.26 6.21 -22.03
C ASN A 459 17.00 6.89 -20.87
N CYS A 460 17.10 6.18 -19.72
CA CYS A 460 17.73 6.72 -18.51
C CYS A 460 17.10 8.05 -18.03
N ALA A 461 15.84 8.28 -18.41
CA ALA A 461 15.02 9.39 -17.97
C ALA A 461 14.19 8.96 -16.77
N SER A 462 14.23 9.73 -15.68
CA SER A 462 13.30 9.52 -14.57
C SER A 462 11.87 9.77 -15.03
N TRP A 463 10.88 9.19 -14.33
CA TRP A 463 9.47 9.38 -14.64
C TRP A 463 9.07 10.87 -14.63
N GLU A 464 9.61 11.64 -13.68
CA GLU A 464 9.37 13.08 -13.58
C GLU A 464 9.87 13.83 -14.81
N LEU A 465 11.05 13.48 -15.34
CA LEU A 465 11.59 14.09 -16.55
C LEU A 465 10.77 13.75 -17.77
N ALA A 466 10.38 12.47 -17.90
CA ALA A 466 9.52 11.99 -18.98
C ALA A 466 8.18 12.74 -19.00
N ARG A 467 7.56 12.90 -17.82
CA ARG A 467 6.30 13.63 -17.68
C ARG A 467 6.43 15.11 -17.96
N ASP A 468 7.44 15.78 -17.38
CA ASP A 468 7.70 17.20 -17.60
C ASP A 468 7.96 17.51 -19.08
N TYR A 469 8.65 16.61 -19.80
CA TYR A 469 8.83 16.70 -21.25
C TYR A 469 7.50 16.67 -22.01
N CYS A 470 6.63 15.70 -21.70
CA CYS A 470 5.35 15.57 -22.39
C CYS A 470 4.42 16.75 -22.09
N GLN A 471 4.39 17.22 -20.84
CA GLN A 471 3.64 18.41 -20.44
C GLN A 471 4.13 19.67 -21.14
N PHE A 472 5.44 19.83 -21.29
CA PHE A 472 6.01 20.94 -22.06
C PHE A 472 5.57 20.93 -23.53
N ARG A 473 5.43 19.74 -24.14
CA ARG A 473 4.92 19.58 -25.53
C ARG A 473 3.39 19.71 -25.64
N GLY A 474 2.70 20.08 -24.56
CA GLY A 474 1.25 20.25 -24.51
C GLY A 474 0.47 18.93 -24.38
N GLY A 475 1.12 17.87 -23.88
CA GLY A 475 0.54 16.55 -23.66
C GLY A 475 0.75 16.05 -22.22
N ASP A 476 0.75 14.74 -22.03
CA ASP A 476 1.16 14.06 -20.80
C ASP A 476 1.73 12.67 -21.18
N LEU A 477 2.20 11.90 -20.19
CA LEU A 477 2.45 10.47 -20.39
C LEU A 477 1.12 9.73 -20.63
N PRO A 478 1.11 8.63 -21.41
CA PRO A 478 -0.07 7.79 -21.54
C PRO A 478 -0.49 7.25 -20.17
N THR A 479 -1.80 7.13 -19.94
CA THR A 479 -2.28 6.27 -18.86
C THR A 479 -2.01 4.82 -19.23
N GLU A 480 -1.97 3.95 -18.23
CA GLU A 480 -1.77 2.52 -18.45
C GLU A 480 -2.87 1.93 -19.35
N ALA A 481 -4.09 2.44 -19.23
CA ALA A 481 -5.23 2.06 -20.04
C ALA A 481 -5.11 2.57 -21.49
N MET A 482 -4.68 3.82 -21.70
CA MET A 482 -4.42 4.36 -23.03
C MET A 482 -3.32 3.56 -23.74
N TRP A 483 -2.25 3.22 -23.01
CA TRP A 483 -1.13 2.45 -23.54
C TRP A 483 -1.57 1.07 -24.01
N GLU A 484 -2.29 0.34 -23.16
CA GLU A 484 -2.77 -1.00 -23.55
C GLU A 484 -3.78 -0.92 -24.70
N TYR A 485 -4.66 0.08 -24.70
CA TYR A 485 -5.62 0.25 -25.79
C TYR A 485 -4.94 0.40 -27.14
N MET A 486 -3.92 1.26 -27.24
CA MET A 486 -3.18 1.48 -28.49
C MET A 486 -2.43 0.22 -28.96
N ALA A 487 -1.83 -0.53 -28.03
CA ALA A 487 -1.12 -1.76 -28.36
C ALA A 487 -2.09 -2.87 -28.77
N LYS A 488 -3.13 -3.10 -27.97
CA LYS A 488 -3.97 -4.31 -28.00
C LYS A 488 -5.18 -4.23 -28.93
N LYS A 489 -5.83 -3.06 -29.07
CA LYS A 489 -7.19 -2.98 -29.64
C LYS A 489 -7.42 -1.85 -30.65
N ALA A 490 -6.75 -0.70 -30.50
CA ALA A 490 -6.99 0.45 -31.36
C ALA A 490 -6.77 0.11 -32.85
N GLY A 491 -7.65 0.61 -33.72
CA GLY A 491 -7.62 0.32 -35.15
C GLY A 491 -8.00 -1.11 -35.54
N ARG A 492 -8.51 -1.93 -34.61
CA ARG A 492 -8.85 -3.34 -34.86
C ARG A 492 -10.29 -3.69 -34.48
N SER A 493 -10.83 -4.74 -35.10
CA SER A 493 -12.12 -5.33 -34.73
C SER A 493 -12.06 -6.15 -33.44
N ARG A 494 -10.91 -6.75 -33.09
CA ARG A 494 -10.68 -7.52 -31.85
C ARG A 494 -9.36 -7.16 -31.17
N ALA A 495 -9.20 -7.59 -29.92
CA ALA A 495 -7.93 -7.53 -29.21
C ALA A 495 -6.90 -8.51 -29.81
N THR A 496 -5.62 -8.13 -29.76
CA THR A 496 -4.47 -8.96 -30.16
C THR A 496 -3.48 -9.11 -29.01
N LEU A 497 -2.69 -10.19 -29.03
CA LEU A 497 -1.72 -10.49 -27.97
C LEU A 497 -0.54 -9.51 -27.97
N TYR A 498 -0.08 -9.11 -29.15
CA TYR A 498 1.03 -8.18 -29.37
C TYR A 498 0.59 -6.94 -30.16
N PRO A 499 1.41 -5.87 -30.17
CA PRO A 499 1.11 -4.64 -30.89
C PRO A 499 1.00 -4.78 -32.41
N TRP A 500 1.51 -5.85 -33.01
CA TRP A 500 1.36 -6.16 -34.44
C TRP A 500 0.28 -7.21 -34.74
N GLY A 501 -0.12 -8.03 -33.76
CA GLY A 501 -1.01 -9.16 -34.00
C GLY A 501 -0.84 -10.28 -32.97
N ASP A 502 -1.17 -11.51 -33.35
CA ASP A 502 -1.01 -12.69 -32.49
C ASP A 502 0.16 -13.59 -32.89
N ASP A 503 0.87 -13.24 -33.96
CA ASP A 503 2.08 -13.96 -34.35
C ASP A 503 3.17 -13.75 -33.31
N ASP A 504 3.90 -14.82 -33.00
CA ASP A 504 5.01 -14.80 -32.05
C ASP A 504 6.07 -13.73 -32.42
N PRO A 505 6.70 -13.09 -31.42
CA PRO A 505 7.78 -12.15 -31.67
C PRO A 505 8.98 -12.82 -32.33
N THR A 506 9.55 -12.16 -33.33
CA THR A 506 10.80 -12.58 -33.99
C THR A 506 11.82 -11.45 -33.91
N CYS A 507 13.10 -11.78 -34.02
CA CYS A 507 14.17 -10.77 -33.97
C CYS A 507 14.12 -9.77 -35.13
N ALA A 508 13.49 -10.12 -36.24
CA ALA A 508 13.27 -9.21 -37.37
C ALA A 508 12.06 -8.28 -37.15
N ARG A 509 11.13 -8.68 -36.27
CA ARG A 509 9.88 -7.96 -36.04
C ARG A 509 10.00 -6.92 -34.95
N ALA A 510 10.61 -7.30 -33.83
CA ALA A 510 10.68 -6.50 -32.62
C ALA A 510 12.11 -6.50 -32.07
N VAL A 511 12.45 -5.44 -31.35
CA VAL A 511 13.74 -5.31 -30.66
C VAL A 511 13.60 -5.92 -29.27
N HIS A 512 13.98 -7.18 -29.10
CA HIS A 512 13.85 -7.93 -27.82
C HIS A 512 14.94 -9.00 -27.72
N ASP A 513 15.08 -9.65 -26.56
CA ASP A 513 15.97 -10.80 -26.30
C ASP A 513 17.41 -10.60 -26.82
N ARG A 514 17.96 -9.38 -26.72
CA ARG A 514 19.29 -9.03 -27.26
C ARG A 514 20.45 -9.26 -26.30
N ALA A 515 20.17 -9.49 -25.02
CA ALA A 515 21.20 -9.71 -24.00
C ALA A 515 20.79 -10.89 -23.11
N VAL A 516 21.77 -11.69 -22.68
CA VAL A 516 21.50 -12.83 -21.79
C VAL A 516 21.09 -12.30 -20.41
N SER A 517 19.96 -12.79 -19.89
CA SER A 517 19.49 -12.48 -18.54
C SER A 517 18.87 -13.73 -17.90
N GLN A 518 18.34 -13.61 -16.69
CA GLN A 518 17.60 -14.72 -16.06
C GLN A 518 16.36 -15.15 -16.87
N LEU A 519 15.80 -14.23 -17.66
CA LEU A 519 14.55 -14.43 -18.40
C LEU A 519 14.76 -14.38 -19.92
N SER A 520 15.93 -13.95 -20.40
CA SER A 520 16.26 -13.78 -21.83
C SER A 520 17.42 -14.67 -22.22
N SER A 521 17.28 -15.30 -23.38
CA SER A 521 18.30 -16.20 -23.94
C SER A 521 19.37 -15.45 -24.75
N GLY A 522 19.14 -14.17 -25.05
CA GLY A 522 20.03 -13.39 -25.91
C GLY A 522 19.96 -13.80 -27.40
N SER A 523 18.91 -14.51 -27.82
CA SER A 523 18.81 -15.12 -29.16
C SER A 523 18.72 -14.11 -30.31
N CYS A 524 18.32 -12.88 -30.01
CA CYS A 524 18.20 -11.80 -30.98
C CYS A 524 19.38 -10.82 -30.95
N GLY A 525 20.34 -11.03 -30.04
CA GLY A 525 21.60 -10.29 -30.00
C GLY A 525 22.67 -10.98 -30.86
N ALA A 526 23.25 -10.26 -31.82
CA ALA A 526 24.57 -10.66 -32.32
C ALA A 526 25.61 -10.53 -31.18
N PRO A 527 26.68 -11.34 -31.14
CA PRO A 527 27.72 -11.22 -30.13
C PRO A 527 28.25 -9.78 -30.02
N GLY A 528 28.12 -9.16 -28.85
CA GLY A 528 28.53 -7.77 -28.61
C GLY A 528 27.52 -6.72 -29.07
N SER A 529 26.25 -7.07 -29.25
CA SER A 529 25.16 -6.15 -29.64
C SER A 529 24.08 -6.01 -28.56
N ASP A 530 24.46 -6.20 -27.31
CA ASP A 530 23.59 -6.26 -26.11
C ASP A 530 23.08 -4.86 -25.66
N ALA A 531 23.04 -3.90 -26.58
CA ALA A 531 22.70 -2.51 -26.35
C ALA A 531 21.38 -2.11 -27.04
N PRO A 532 20.78 -0.97 -26.62
CA PRO A 532 19.71 -0.32 -27.36
C PRO A 532 20.10 -0.06 -28.82
N VAL A 533 19.10 0.08 -29.68
CA VAL A 533 19.25 0.33 -31.11
C VAL A 533 18.41 1.56 -31.54
N PRO A 534 18.66 2.15 -32.71
CA PRO A 534 17.83 3.24 -33.23
C PRO A 534 16.36 2.85 -33.40
N ARG A 535 15.44 3.83 -33.37
CA ARG A 535 13.99 3.58 -33.58
C ARG A 535 13.69 2.92 -34.93
N SER A 536 14.53 3.15 -35.93
CA SER A 536 14.47 2.50 -37.24
C SER A 536 14.66 0.97 -37.20
N ALA A 537 15.14 0.39 -36.09
CA ALA A 537 15.19 -1.06 -35.92
C ALA A 537 13.82 -1.71 -35.60
N SER A 538 12.83 -0.92 -35.19
CA SER A 538 11.48 -1.39 -34.80
C SER A 538 10.44 -1.22 -35.91
N GLU A 539 10.85 -1.15 -37.19
CA GLU A 539 9.96 -0.87 -38.34
C GLU A 539 8.89 -1.92 -38.62
N GLN A 540 9.01 -3.11 -38.02
CA GLN A 540 8.03 -4.19 -38.15
C GLN A 540 7.14 -4.36 -36.90
N ASP A 541 7.50 -3.74 -35.78
CA ASP A 541 6.65 -3.60 -34.60
C ASP A 541 5.77 -2.37 -34.81
N VAL A 542 4.69 -2.57 -35.57
CA VAL A 542 3.80 -1.50 -36.02
C VAL A 542 2.34 -1.90 -35.83
N THR A 543 1.57 -1.05 -35.16
CA THR A 543 0.12 -1.18 -35.07
C THR A 543 -0.57 -0.85 -36.41
N PRO A 544 -1.82 -1.26 -36.64
CA PRO A 544 -2.60 -0.84 -37.82
C PRO A 544 -2.75 0.68 -37.98
N LEU A 545 -2.54 1.44 -36.91
CA LEU A 545 -2.57 2.91 -36.91
C LEU A 545 -1.19 3.52 -37.23
N GLY A 546 -0.13 2.71 -37.38
CA GLY A 546 1.22 3.17 -37.69
C GLY A 546 2.06 3.56 -36.47
N ILE A 547 1.56 3.33 -35.24
CA ILE A 547 2.35 3.49 -34.01
C ILE A 547 3.41 2.40 -33.96
N ARG A 548 4.66 2.77 -33.71
CA ARG A 548 5.81 1.86 -33.71
C ARG A 548 6.42 1.67 -32.33
N GLY A 549 7.10 0.55 -32.10
CA GLY A 549 7.92 0.35 -30.89
C GLY A 549 7.09 0.19 -29.63
N LEU A 550 5.94 -0.51 -29.70
CA LEU A 550 5.12 -0.80 -28.50
C LEU A 550 5.42 -2.18 -27.91
N GLY A 551 6.20 -3.02 -28.60
CA GLY A 551 6.59 -4.36 -28.16
C GLY A 551 8.11 -4.50 -28.26
N GLY A 552 8.79 -4.27 -27.14
CA GLY A 552 10.25 -4.26 -27.05
C GLY A 552 10.81 -2.85 -27.27
N SER A 553 12.05 -2.75 -27.73
CA SER A 553 12.83 -1.50 -27.74
C SER A 553 13.00 -0.98 -26.31
N LEU A 554 12.12 -0.11 -25.80
CA LEU A 554 12.12 0.33 -24.42
C LEU A 554 10.78 0.05 -23.76
N GLY A 555 10.81 -0.34 -22.49
CA GLY A 555 9.63 -0.21 -21.65
C GLY A 555 9.24 1.26 -21.56
N GLU A 556 7.96 1.57 -21.54
CA GLU A 556 7.49 2.96 -21.58
C GLU A 556 6.83 3.39 -20.28
N TRP A 557 7.29 4.51 -19.73
CA TRP A 557 6.65 5.15 -18.59
C TRP A 557 5.18 5.47 -18.87
N CYS A 558 4.31 5.01 -17.99
CA CYS A 558 2.91 5.44 -17.92
C CYS A 558 2.71 6.45 -16.78
N ARG A 559 1.64 7.25 -16.85
CA ARG A 559 1.27 8.21 -15.80
C ARG A 559 0.96 7.52 -14.45
N ASP A 560 0.38 6.34 -14.52
CA ASP A 560 -0.16 5.60 -13.39
C ASP A 560 0.88 5.22 -12.34
N THR A 561 0.44 5.23 -11.09
CA THR A 561 1.12 4.50 -10.03
C THR A 561 0.93 3.00 -10.24
N PHE A 562 2.01 2.23 -10.06
CA PHE A 562 1.90 0.80 -10.22
C PHE A 562 1.18 0.16 -9.04
N ALA A 563 0.12 -0.60 -9.33
CA ALA A 563 -0.62 -1.39 -8.36
C ALA A 563 -1.25 -2.62 -9.04
N SER A 564 -1.52 -3.67 -8.27
CA SER A 564 -2.37 -4.78 -8.73
C SER A 564 -3.71 -4.24 -9.21
N TYR A 565 -4.28 -4.82 -10.26
CA TYR A 565 -5.62 -4.47 -10.73
C TYR A 565 -6.71 -4.73 -9.68
N ASP A 566 -6.45 -5.53 -8.66
CA ASP A 566 -7.33 -5.69 -7.50
C ASP A 566 -7.22 -4.54 -6.47
N ALA A 567 -6.25 -3.64 -6.61
CA ALA A 567 -6.08 -2.52 -5.69
C ALA A 567 -7.27 -1.55 -5.75
N ALA A 568 -7.57 -0.91 -4.62
CA ALA A 568 -8.69 0.03 -4.50
C ALA A 568 -8.71 1.10 -5.61
N CYS A 569 -7.56 1.71 -5.93
CA CYS A 569 -7.46 2.71 -7.01
C CYS A 569 -7.97 2.19 -8.36
N TRP A 570 -7.76 0.91 -8.66
CA TRP A 570 -8.19 0.26 -9.88
C TRP A 570 -9.64 -0.24 -9.78
N ARG A 571 -10.07 -0.74 -8.62
CA ARG A 571 -11.46 -1.20 -8.42
C ARG A 571 -12.47 -0.06 -8.44
N THR A 572 -12.08 1.12 -7.95
CA THR A 572 -12.93 2.31 -7.92
C THR A 572 -12.69 3.26 -9.08
N ALA A 573 -11.76 2.93 -9.99
CA ALA A 573 -11.53 3.75 -11.18
C ALA A 573 -12.80 3.79 -12.05
N PRO A 574 -13.12 4.95 -12.65
CA PRO A 574 -14.22 5.04 -13.60
C PRO A 574 -13.96 4.13 -14.80
N LEU A 575 -15.02 3.71 -15.49
CA LEU A 575 -14.90 2.98 -16.75
C LEU A 575 -14.21 3.84 -17.84
N ASP A 576 -14.42 5.14 -17.76
CA ASP A 576 -13.92 6.14 -18.70
C ASP A 576 -12.51 6.60 -18.28
N GLU A 577 -11.52 6.31 -19.11
CA GLU A 577 -10.12 6.68 -18.91
C GLU A 577 -9.59 6.41 -17.48
N PRO A 578 -9.69 5.16 -16.99
CA PRO A 578 -9.26 4.82 -15.64
C PRO A 578 -7.78 5.10 -15.44
N VAL A 579 -7.47 5.67 -14.28
CA VAL A 579 -6.11 5.92 -13.81
C VAL A 579 -6.00 5.45 -12.37
N CYS A 580 -4.94 4.72 -12.05
CA CYS A 580 -4.55 4.51 -10.66
C CYS A 580 -3.51 5.56 -10.23
N ASP A 581 -3.92 6.50 -9.38
CA ASP A 581 -3.03 7.53 -8.84
C ASP A 581 -3.04 7.48 -7.30
N ARG A 582 -2.12 6.70 -6.72
CA ARG A 582 -1.95 6.57 -5.28
C ARG A 582 -0.94 7.62 -4.78
N ALA A 583 -1.32 8.41 -3.78
CA ALA A 583 -0.48 9.46 -3.22
C ALA A 583 0.90 8.99 -2.72
N PHE A 584 1.05 7.71 -2.36
CA PHE A 584 2.29 7.14 -1.81
C PHE A 584 2.68 5.82 -2.49
N SER A 585 2.85 5.83 -3.82
CA SER A 585 3.40 4.67 -4.53
C SER A 585 4.91 4.80 -4.73
N PRO A 586 5.71 3.79 -4.33
CA PRO A 586 7.14 3.77 -4.62
C PRO A 586 7.44 3.44 -6.09
N LEU A 587 6.44 3.03 -6.88
CA LEU A 587 6.60 2.52 -8.24
C LEU A 587 5.61 3.19 -9.22
N ARG A 588 6.06 3.38 -10.46
CA ARG A 588 5.26 3.84 -11.60
C ARG A 588 5.13 2.71 -12.62
N SER A 589 3.99 2.67 -13.31
CA SER A 589 3.73 1.66 -14.32
C SER A 589 4.62 1.86 -15.55
N VAL A 590 5.13 0.75 -16.07
CA VAL A 590 5.89 0.64 -17.31
C VAL A 590 5.24 -0.44 -18.18
N ARG A 591 5.23 -0.25 -19.51
CA ARG A 591 4.58 -1.16 -20.47
C ARG A 591 5.46 -1.45 -21.69
N GLY A 592 5.20 -2.56 -22.38
CA GLY A 592 5.79 -2.88 -23.69
C GLY A 592 6.99 -3.80 -23.70
N GLY A 593 7.67 -3.97 -22.56
CA GLY A 593 8.94 -4.69 -22.51
C GLY A 593 10.06 -3.91 -23.21
N ASP A 594 11.29 -4.40 -23.09
CA ASP A 594 12.49 -3.71 -23.58
C ASP A 594 13.36 -4.63 -24.46
N TRP A 595 14.49 -4.10 -24.92
CA TRP A 595 15.41 -4.81 -25.81
C TRP A 595 16.09 -6.03 -25.17
N VAL A 596 16.10 -6.17 -23.84
CA VAL A 596 16.62 -7.35 -23.13
C VAL A 596 15.50 -8.30 -22.69
N SER A 597 14.25 -7.89 -22.83
CA SER A 597 13.08 -8.67 -22.44
C SER A 597 12.88 -9.86 -23.37
N SER A 598 12.47 -11.00 -22.83
CA SER A 598 12.11 -12.17 -23.63
C SER A 598 10.75 -12.00 -24.29
N TYR A 599 10.50 -12.76 -25.36
CA TYR A 599 9.37 -12.62 -26.26
C TYR A 599 8.00 -12.53 -25.56
N TYR A 600 7.78 -13.25 -24.46
CA TYR A 600 6.50 -13.22 -23.76
C TYR A 600 6.25 -11.89 -23.02
N LEU A 601 7.30 -11.19 -22.57
CA LEU A 601 7.20 -9.88 -21.88
C LEU A 601 6.77 -8.74 -22.80
N LEU A 602 6.73 -8.97 -24.12
CA LEU A 602 6.27 -7.99 -25.11
C LEU A 602 4.74 -7.98 -25.28
N ALA A 603 4.03 -8.88 -24.61
CA ALA A 603 2.58 -8.98 -24.74
C ALA A 603 1.90 -7.67 -24.30
N SER A 604 0.92 -7.21 -25.06
CA SER A 604 0.31 -5.89 -24.87
C SER A 604 -0.35 -5.70 -23.50
N ALA A 605 -0.80 -6.79 -22.88
CA ALA A 605 -1.42 -6.76 -21.55
C ALA A 605 -0.40 -6.83 -20.40
N LEU A 606 0.84 -7.26 -20.64
CA LEU A 606 1.84 -7.35 -19.58
C LEU A 606 2.30 -5.96 -19.11
N ARG A 607 2.76 -5.96 -17.86
CA ARG A 607 3.01 -4.76 -17.07
C ARG A 607 4.31 -4.92 -16.32
N ASP A 608 5.01 -3.81 -16.14
CA ASP A 608 6.20 -3.73 -15.32
C ASP A 608 6.15 -2.48 -14.42
N ALA A 609 7.05 -2.40 -13.45
CA ALA A 609 7.05 -1.39 -12.42
C ALA A 609 8.47 -0.93 -12.10
N VAL A 610 8.70 0.38 -12.17
CA VAL A 610 10.02 0.94 -11.90
C VAL A 610 9.91 2.12 -10.93
N PRO A 611 10.87 2.28 -9.98
CA PRO A 611 10.89 3.44 -9.11
C PRO A 611 11.00 4.75 -9.92
N PRO A 612 10.19 5.78 -9.61
CA PRO A 612 10.08 6.98 -10.44
C PRO A 612 11.39 7.79 -10.54
N VAL A 613 12.30 7.64 -9.56
CA VAL A 613 13.60 8.33 -9.52
C VAL A 613 14.71 7.58 -10.26
N LEU A 614 14.47 6.33 -10.66
CA LEU A 614 15.47 5.50 -11.30
C LEU A 614 15.70 5.96 -12.75
N ARG A 615 16.96 5.98 -13.17
CA ARG A 615 17.38 6.20 -14.55
C ARG A 615 17.57 4.85 -15.23
N ALA A 616 16.48 4.10 -15.34
CA ALA A 616 16.53 2.76 -15.90
C ALA A 616 16.92 2.84 -17.39
N PRO A 617 17.98 2.15 -17.83
CA PRO A 617 18.35 2.16 -19.22
C PRO A 617 17.29 1.46 -20.07
N THR A 618 16.55 0.50 -19.51
CA THR A 618 15.47 -0.24 -20.17
C THR A 618 14.17 0.54 -20.35
N VAL A 619 14.09 1.77 -19.82
CA VAL A 619 12.84 2.54 -19.81
C VAL A 619 13.00 3.87 -20.55
N GLY A 620 12.08 4.09 -21.48
CA GLY A 620 11.84 5.34 -22.21
C GLY A 620 10.40 5.79 -22.03
N PHE A 621 9.88 6.54 -22.99
CA PHE A 621 8.51 7.03 -22.98
C PHE A 621 8.09 7.60 -24.33
N ARG A 622 6.78 7.77 -24.47
CA ARG A 622 6.15 8.56 -25.53
C ARG A 622 5.08 9.47 -24.94
N CYS A 623 4.68 10.51 -25.65
CA CYS A 623 3.66 11.44 -25.17
C CYS A 623 2.31 11.18 -25.83
N VAL A 624 1.24 11.45 -25.07
CA VAL A 624 -0.14 11.55 -25.55
C VAL A 624 -0.64 12.98 -25.45
N TYR A 625 -1.63 13.32 -26.27
CA TYR A 625 -2.21 14.66 -26.38
C TYR A 625 -3.73 14.59 -26.44
N PRO A 626 -4.45 15.61 -25.94
CA PRO A 626 -5.91 15.68 -26.05
C PRO A 626 -6.38 15.50 -27.50
N GLY A 627 -7.47 14.74 -27.67
CA GLY A 627 -8.15 14.59 -28.96
C GLY A 627 -8.92 15.85 -29.40
N PRO A 628 -9.52 15.79 -30.61
CA PRO A 628 -10.27 16.89 -31.21
C PRO A 628 -11.63 17.19 -30.54
#